data_AF-A0A3M6YS01-F1
#
_entry.id   AF-A0A3M6YS01-F1
#
_cell.length_a   1.000
_cell.length_b   1.000
_cell.length_c   1.000
_cell.angle_alpha   90.00
_cell.angle_beta   90.00
_cell.angle_gamma   90.00
#
_symmetry.space_group_name_H-M   'P 1'
#
loop_
_entity.id
_entity.type
_entity.pdbx_description
1 polymer ?
#
loop_
_entity_poly.entity_id
_entity_poly.type
_entity_poly.pdbx_seq_one_letter_code
_entity_poly.pdbx_strand_id
1 'polypeptide(L)'
;MKVKKWLFLPFLGGGSDRDRGQRRDRSRSRSRRPSRPENGALVKHESADAFANKGEEELVQDYNAPIRWYMLATLFPLIAGTFGPMASMFNICAIAIPWRLIVDPDSPQSQGEHINDPRWLVAVNIVSLFIAILANVALLGQMTNGLRFNVASPVTIVGWYISGFIDIALAAVAPSQVPLPADNALATYSQAYYYCIFSGAIYVLLSIMLSCTAWGVWIGNYSSEFKLSLAQRSLMLQTILFLAYVLAAGGVYARVEGWDFLNSVYYIIVTLFTIGFGDFSPETHTGRSLYFPMSVGGIIFVGLIIANIRSLVLESTSVKVSTRLVERMRYKSIKAGSPEDGIVKVRGVLHRDTNAPTELARREKEFEVMREIQAAAAHNNRMIALSMATMAFMILWFIGSVCFWQAEKAVGGNNWSYFEALYFTYTAQLTIDIETGRVVPAEITDTAFGHVRLGTVEEAYKPFLMLQAARKAIEHLDEESPRKYTFQEWSWILKLLGEDEATEENHRRVGQPVPENAEVATPVCLSPHQVWSWMGQESPLMSLEEGSEPKWVLKRLMEVLELELKRRGDLHVAQEADITSKESDR
;
A
#
# COMPACT_ATOMS: atom_id res chain seq x y z
N MET A 1 -38.75 5.33 19.08
CA MET A 1 -39.05 3.91 18.79
C MET A 1 -37.85 3.33 18.03
N LYS A 2 -37.02 2.49 18.66
CA LYS A 2 -35.71 2.08 18.11
C LYS A 2 -35.85 0.80 17.28
N VAL A 3 -35.67 0.92 15.97
CA VAL A 3 -35.58 -0.17 14.98
C VAL A 3 -34.20 -0.84 15.08
N LYS A 4 -33.91 -1.53 16.19
CA LYS A 4 -32.63 -2.25 16.41
C LYS A 4 -32.82 -3.76 16.67
N LYS A 5 -33.92 -4.37 16.20
CA LYS A 5 -34.27 -5.73 16.63
C LYS A 5 -34.71 -6.73 15.55
N TRP A 6 -34.51 -6.45 14.26
CA TRP A 6 -34.80 -7.44 13.22
C TRP A 6 -33.60 -7.57 12.28
N LEU A 7 -33.23 -8.82 12.00
CA LEU A 7 -32.06 -9.33 11.26
C LEU A 7 -30.78 -9.54 12.09
N PHE A 8 -30.83 -10.54 12.98
CA PHE A 8 -29.66 -11.31 13.40
C PHE A 8 -29.72 -12.70 12.76
N LEU A 9 -28.86 -12.95 11.78
CA LEU A 9 -28.49 -14.30 11.33
C LEU A 9 -27.46 -14.87 12.33
N PRO A 10 -27.64 -16.10 12.85
CA PRO A 10 -26.72 -16.68 13.82
C PRO A 10 -25.60 -17.42 13.09
N PHE A 11 -24.43 -16.80 12.92
CA PHE A 11 -23.23 -17.54 12.53
C PHE A 11 -21.94 -17.15 13.27
N LEU A 12 -22.02 -16.32 14.30
CA LEU A 12 -20.86 -16.07 15.17
C LEU A 12 -21.33 -16.15 16.62
N GLY A 13 -21.03 -17.30 17.23
CA GLY A 13 -21.32 -17.59 18.63
C GLY A 13 -20.69 -16.55 19.55
N GLY A 14 -21.52 -16.00 20.43
CA GLY A 14 -21.10 -15.14 21.53
C GLY A 14 -20.66 -15.97 22.74
N GLY A 15 -19.67 -15.43 23.45
CA GLY A 15 -19.55 -15.56 24.90
C GLY A 15 -19.95 -14.22 25.49
N SER A 16 -21.11 -14.20 26.15
CA SER A 16 -21.67 -13.08 26.90
C SER A 16 -20.99 -12.99 28.26
N ASP A 17 -20.67 -11.78 28.73
CA ASP A 17 -21.02 -11.46 30.10
C ASP A 17 -21.56 -10.04 30.23
N ARG A 18 -22.70 -9.96 30.93
CA ARG A 18 -23.47 -8.77 31.22
C ARG A 18 -23.07 -8.29 32.60
N ASP A 19 -22.95 -6.98 32.78
CA ASP A 19 -23.76 -6.36 33.82
C ASP A 19 -24.08 -4.88 33.56
N ARG A 20 -25.31 -4.50 33.90
CA ARG A 20 -25.86 -3.15 33.76
C ARG A 20 -26.12 -2.56 35.14
N GLY A 21 -25.76 -1.30 35.31
CA GLY A 21 -26.59 -0.35 36.07
C GLY A 21 -25.81 0.59 36.99
N GLN A 22 -25.72 1.87 36.64
CA GLN A 22 -26.55 2.94 37.23
C GLN A 22 -26.14 4.33 36.71
N ARG A 23 -27.13 5.14 36.38
CA ARG A 23 -27.02 6.58 36.10
C ARG A 23 -27.20 7.36 37.41
N ARG A 24 -26.35 8.34 37.71
CA ARG A 24 -26.72 9.75 38.01
C ARG A 24 -25.51 10.64 38.29
N ASP A 25 -25.68 11.89 37.87
CA ASP A 25 -24.75 13.03 37.89
C ASP A 25 -24.10 13.34 39.25
N ARG A 26 -22.85 13.85 39.20
CA ARG A 26 -22.45 15.13 39.82
C ARG A 26 -21.02 15.53 39.44
N SER A 27 -20.91 16.76 38.95
CA SER A 27 -19.70 17.55 38.76
C SER A 27 -18.76 17.54 39.98
N ARG A 28 -17.49 17.19 39.76
CA ARG A 28 -16.34 17.66 40.57
C ARG A 28 -15.05 17.46 39.77
N SER A 29 -14.40 18.56 39.44
CA SER A 29 -13.04 18.65 38.92
C SER A 29 -12.05 18.02 39.90
N ARG A 30 -11.42 16.90 39.51
CA ARG A 30 -10.19 16.39 40.13
C ARG A 30 -9.28 15.92 39.01
N SER A 31 -8.12 16.55 38.91
CA SER A 31 -6.97 16.13 38.12
C SER A 31 -6.64 14.67 38.41
N ARG A 32 -6.91 13.77 37.45
CA ARG A 32 -6.44 12.39 37.51
C ARG A 32 -5.05 12.32 36.88
N ARG A 33 -4.06 11.95 37.69
CA ARG A 33 -2.77 11.40 37.24
C ARG A 33 -3.05 10.21 36.29
N PRO A 34 -2.24 9.98 35.25
CA PRO A 34 -2.35 8.78 34.44
C PRO A 34 -2.07 7.55 35.32
N SER A 35 -3.00 6.60 35.33
CA SER A 35 -2.86 5.32 36.01
C SER A 35 -1.82 4.45 35.28
N ARG A 36 -0.84 3.94 36.04
CA ARG A 36 0.14 2.92 35.64
C ARG A 36 -0.53 1.75 34.89
N PRO A 37 0.07 1.21 33.82
CA PRO A 37 -0.36 -0.05 33.25
C PRO A 37 0.07 -1.21 34.17
N GLU A 38 -0.88 -1.91 34.75
CA GLU A 38 -0.63 -3.16 35.48
C GLU A 38 -0.29 -4.29 34.50
N ASN A 39 0.81 -4.99 34.80
CA ASN A 39 1.13 -6.37 34.45
C ASN A 39 0.82 -6.84 33.02
N GLY A 40 1.81 -6.79 32.12
CA GLY A 40 2.04 -7.79 31.05
C GLY A 40 0.89 -8.16 30.10
N ALA A 41 -0.26 -7.52 30.21
CA ALA A 41 -1.41 -7.72 29.35
C ALA A 41 -1.18 -6.81 28.14
N LEU A 42 -1.26 -7.42 26.95
CA LEU A 42 -1.38 -6.74 25.67
C LEU A 42 -2.20 -5.46 25.86
N VAL A 43 -1.63 -4.31 25.49
CA VAL A 43 -2.35 -3.04 25.45
C VAL A 43 -3.68 -3.33 24.74
N LYS A 44 -4.78 -3.22 25.49
CA LYS A 44 -6.13 -3.45 24.99
C LYS A 44 -6.30 -2.63 23.72
N HIS A 45 -6.89 -3.21 22.66
CA HIS A 45 -7.28 -2.46 21.46
C HIS A 45 -7.80 -1.08 21.88
N GLU A 46 -7.14 -0.02 21.41
CA GLU A 46 -7.57 1.36 21.67
C GLU A 46 -9.07 1.47 21.33
N SER A 47 -9.82 2.22 22.14
CA SER A 47 -11.23 2.49 21.88
C SER A 47 -11.38 3.11 20.49
N ALA A 48 -12.45 2.75 19.76
CA ALA A 48 -12.72 3.25 18.41
C ALA A 48 -12.62 4.79 18.29
N ASP A 49 -13.00 5.51 19.35
CA ASP A 49 -12.94 6.98 19.42
C ASP A 49 -11.50 7.55 19.45
N ALA A 50 -10.52 6.79 19.96
CA ALA A 50 -9.10 7.18 19.97
C ALA A 50 -8.45 6.93 18.60
N PHE A 51 -8.83 5.83 17.94
CA PHE A 51 -8.38 5.48 16.60
C PHE A 51 -8.93 6.44 15.53
N ALA A 52 -10.17 6.92 15.70
CA ALA A 52 -10.81 7.82 14.76
C ALA A 52 -10.19 9.23 14.71
N ASN A 53 -9.45 9.65 15.73
CA ASN A 53 -8.84 10.98 15.79
C ASN A 53 -7.36 11.00 15.39
N LYS A 54 -6.76 9.85 15.07
CA LYS A 54 -5.35 9.77 14.66
C LYS A 54 -5.15 10.31 13.25
N GLY A 55 -4.12 11.13 13.07
CA GLY A 55 -3.66 11.57 11.75
C GLY A 55 -3.14 10.40 10.91
N GLU A 56 -2.96 10.57 9.59
CA GLU A 56 -2.45 9.52 8.70
C GLU A 56 -1.08 8.98 9.14
N GLU A 57 -0.20 9.85 9.64
CA GLU A 57 1.10 9.50 10.23
C GLU A 57 0.95 8.67 11.52
N GLU A 58 -0.04 8.98 12.37
CA GLU A 58 -0.33 8.21 13.60
C GLU A 58 -1.06 6.89 13.32
N LEU A 59 -1.90 6.82 12.28
CA LEU A 59 -2.51 5.59 11.75
C LEU A 59 -1.47 4.69 11.06
N VAL A 60 -0.39 5.28 10.56
CA VAL A 60 0.79 4.57 10.05
C VAL A 60 1.62 3.99 11.21
N GLN A 61 1.64 4.68 12.36
CA GLN A 61 2.34 4.24 13.59
C GLN A 61 1.52 3.32 14.51
N ASP A 62 0.19 3.24 14.39
CA ASP A 62 -0.62 2.38 15.27
C ASP A 62 -0.55 0.89 14.90
N TYR A 63 0.40 0.20 15.53
CA TYR A 63 0.69 -1.21 15.31
C TYR A 63 -0.50 -2.15 15.59
N ASN A 64 -1.48 -1.73 16.40
CA ASN A 64 -2.60 -2.56 16.89
C ASN A 64 -3.88 -2.47 16.04
N ALA A 65 -3.90 -1.65 14.99
CA ALA A 65 -5.07 -1.46 14.13
C ALA A 65 -5.37 -2.69 13.24
N PRO A 66 -6.58 -3.28 13.29
CA PRO A 66 -6.96 -4.40 12.42
C PRO A 66 -6.83 -4.05 10.93
N ILE A 67 -6.19 -4.93 10.13
CA ILE A 67 -5.96 -4.78 8.67
C ILE A 67 -7.25 -4.41 7.90
N ARG A 68 -8.39 -4.89 8.38
CA ARG A 68 -9.71 -4.60 7.79
C ARG A 68 -10.01 -3.10 7.73
N TRP A 69 -9.58 -2.32 8.73
CA TRP A 69 -9.79 -0.88 8.76
C TRP A 69 -8.90 -0.14 7.78
N TYR A 70 -7.65 -0.58 7.63
CA TYR A 70 -6.75 -0.05 6.60
C TYR A 70 -7.29 -0.33 5.18
N MET A 71 -7.78 -1.54 4.92
CA MET A 71 -8.39 -1.89 3.62
C MET A 71 -9.60 -1.00 3.31
N LEU A 72 -10.47 -0.77 4.30
CA LEU A 72 -11.67 0.07 4.15
C LEU A 72 -11.33 1.56 3.97
N ALA A 73 -10.35 2.07 4.73
CA ALA A 73 -10.03 3.49 4.75
C ALA A 73 -9.07 3.93 3.62
N THR A 74 -8.24 3.02 3.11
CA THR A 74 -7.17 3.40 2.17
C THR A 74 -7.29 2.68 0.84
N LEU A 75 -7.44 1.35 0.84
CA LEU A 75 -7.41 0.57 -0.40
C LEU A 75 -8.68 0.74 -1.24
N PHE A 76 -9.86 0.71 -0.61
CA PHE A 76 -11.12 0.79 -1.34
C PHE A 76 -11.33 2.13 -2.07
N PRO A 77 -11.10 3.30 -1.44
CA PRO A 77 -11.12 4.57 -2.15
C PRO A 77 -10.10 4.66 -3.27
N LEU A 78 -8.90 4.10 -3.09
CA LEU A 78 -7.87 4.08 -4.13
C LEU A 78 -8.31 3.27 -5.36
N ILE A 79 -8.84 2.06 -5.16
CA ILE A 79 -9.37 1.21 -6.24
C ILE A 79 -10.54 1.92 -6.93
N ALA A 80 -11.44 2.56 -6.18
CA ALA A 80 -12.53 3.34 -6.75
C ALA A 80 -12.01 4.51 -7.61
N GLY A 81 -10.97 5.20 -7.14
CA GLY A 81 -10.37 6.32 -7.85
C GLY A 81 -9.68 5.94 -9.17
N THR A 82 -9.12 4.74 -9.26
CA THR A 82 -8.43 4.27 -10.48
C THR A 82 -9.38 3.57 -11.45
N PHE A 83 -10.26 2.69 -10.96
CA PHE A 83 -11.17 1.92 -11.81
C PHE A 83 -12.48 2.66 -12.14
N GLY A 84 -12.86 3.71 -11.40
CA GLY A 84 -14.02 4.55 -11.72
C GLY A 84 -13.93 5.21 -13.10
N PRO A 85 -12.82 5.90 -13.42
CA PRO A 85 -12.56 6.42 -14.77
C PRO A 85 -12.53 5.33 -15.84
N MET A 86 -12.00 4.13 -15.52
CA MET A 86 -11.96 2.99 -16.45
C MET A 86 -13.37 2.48 -16.78
N ALA A 87 -14.27 2.39 -15.79
CA ALA A 87 -15.67 2.07 -16.02
C ALA A 87 -16.35 3.09 -16.95
N SER A 88 -16.03 4.38 -16.82
CA SER A 88 -16.53 5.42 -17.72
C SER A 88 -15.97 5.30 -19.13
N MET A 89 -14.71 4.89 -19.28
CA MET A 89 -14.14 4.57 -20.60
C MET A 89 -14.95 3.45 -21.27
N PHE A 90 -15.24 2.35 -20.56
CA PHE A 90 -16.06 1.27 -21.12
C PHE A 90 -17.47 1.74 -21.49
N ASN A 91 -18.09 2.62 -20.69
CA ASN A 91 -19.40 3.19 -21.02
C ASN A 91 -19.32 4.07 -22.29
N ILE A 92 -18.28 4.90 -22.43
CA ILE A 92 -18.03 5.69 -23.65
C ILE A 92 -17.88 4.75 -24.87
N CYS A 93 -17.09 3.68 -24.73
CA CYS A 93 -16.92 2.68 -25.78
C CYS A 93 -18.25 1.98 -26.13
N ALA A 94 -19.13 1.77 -25.16
CA ALA A 94 -20.45 1.18 -25.38
C ALA A 94 -21.41 2.06 -26.18
N ILE A 95 -21.17 3.38 -26.24
CA ILE A 95 -21.99 4.34 -27.02
C ILE A 95 -21.37 4.59 -28.40
N ALA A 96 -20.08 4.34 -28.56
CA ALA A 96 -19.31 4.78 -29.73
C ALA A 96 -19.69 4.07 -31.03
N ILE A 97 -20.11 2.79 -30.96
CA ILE A 97 -20.57 2.02 -32.12
C ILE A 97 -21.89 1.29 -31.78
N PRO A 98 -22.68 0.91 -32.80
CA PRO A 98 -23.88 0.11 -32.59
C PRO A 98 -23.59 -1.27 -31.98
N TRP A 99 -24.54 -1.81 -31.24
CA TRP A 99 -24.47 -3.04 -30.47
C TRP A 99 -24.67 -4.29 -31.31
N ARG A 100 -25.21 -4.16 -32.52
CA ARG A 100 -25.55 -5.27 -33.40
C ARG A 100 -24.73 -5.16 -34.69
N LEU A 101 -24.13 -6.27 -35.11
CA LEU A 101 -23.41 -6.35 -36.38
C LEU A 101 -23.76 -7.64 -37.13
N ILE A 102 -23.51 -7.63 -38.43
CA ILE A 102 -23.57 -8.80 -39.30
C ILE A 102 -22.13 -9.07 -39.76
N VAL A 103 -21.64 -10.28 -39.49
CA VAL A 103 -20.29 -10.70 -39.89
C VAL A 103 -20.36 -11.38 -41.25
N ASP A 104 -19.45 -11.05 -42.17
CA ASP A 104 -19.31 -11.83 -43.41
C ASP A 104 -18.54 -13.14 -43.14
N PRO A 105 -18.91 -14.27 -43.79
CA PRO A 105 -18.32 -15.59 -43.52
C PRO A 105 -16.79 -15.65 -43.66
N ASP A 106 -16.23 -14.81 -44.54
CA ASP A 106 -14.81 -14.79 -44.90
C ASP A 106 -14.02 -13.68 -44.19
N SER A 107 -14.66 -12.91 -43.29
CA SER A 107 -14.05 -11.74 -42.62
C SER A 107 -14.03 -11.90 -41.09
N PRO A 108 -12.99 -11.38 -40.40
CA PRO A 108 -13.00 -11.31 -38.95
C PRO A 108 -14.13 -10.40 -38.45
N GLN A 109 -14.67 -10.68 -37.26
CA GLN A 109 -15.78 -9.94 -36.64
C GLN A 109 -15.54 -8.41 -36.57
N SER A 110 -14.28 -7.99 -36.58
CA SER A 110 -13.86 -6.59 -36.59
C SER A 110 -14.20 -5.83 -37.88
N GLN A 111 -14.61 -6.51 -38.95
CA GLN A 111 -14.99 -5.94 -40.25
C GLN A 111 -16.50 -6.07 -40.56
N GLY A 112 -17.31 -6.53 -39.61
CA GLY A 112 -18.75 -6.72 -39.83
C GLY A 112 -19.53 -5.41 -40.02
N GLU A 113 -20.60 -5.46 -40.80
CA GLU A 113 -21.46 -4.30 -41.03
C GLU A 113 -22.37 -4.02 -39.81
N HIS A 114 -22.31 -2.79 -39.30
CA HIS A 114 -23.07 -2.37 -38.12
C HIS A 114 -24.55 -2.08 -38.45
N ILE A 115 -25.45 -2.59 -37.61
CA ILE A 115 -26.88 -2.29 -37.67
C ILE A 115 -27.18 -1.15 -36.69
N ASN A 116 -27.76 -0.06 -37.19
CA ASN A 116 -28.13 1.08 -36.36
C ASN A 116 -29.09 0.70 -35.22
N ASP A 117 -28.74 1.13 -34.01
CA ASP A 117 -29.57 0.91 -32.83
C ASP A 117 -30.67 1.96 -32.66
N PRO A 118 -31.76 1.61 -31.95
CA PRO A 118 -32.83 2.55 -31.70
C PRO A 118 -32.34 3.71 -30.80
N ARG A 119 -32.82 4.91 -31.10
CA ARG A 119 -32.40 6.15 -30.41
C ARG A 119 -32.62 6.11 -28.90
N TRP A 120 -33.63 5.38 -28.41
CA TRP A 120 -33.89 5.26 -26.98
C TRP A 120 -32.75 4.54 -26.25
N LEU A 121 -32.15 3.53 -26.87
CA LEU A 121 -31.06 2.74 -26.27
C LEU A 121 -29.83 3.63 -26.05
N VAL A 122 -29.46 4.38 -27.09
CA VAL A 122 -28.36 5.35 -27.06
C VAL A 122 -28.65 6.46 -26.04
N ALA A 123 -29.87 6.99 -25.99
CA ALA A 123 -30.26 8.05 -25.07
C ALA A 123 -30.13 7.61 -23.59
N VAL A 124 -30.62 6.42 -23.25
CA VAL A 124 -30.52 5.90 -21.87
C VAL A 124 -29.06 5.65 -21.48
N ASN A 125 -28.24 5.15 -22.40
CA ASN A 125 -26.82 4.93 -22.17
C ASN A 125 -26.06 6.26 -21.93
N ILE A 126 -26.36 7.31 -22.73
CA ILE A 126 -25.80 8.66 -22.51
C ILE A 126 -26.19 9.23 -21.13
N VAL A 127 -27.44 9.01 -20.70
CA VAL A 127 -27.88 9.44 -19.36
C VAL A 127 -27.09 8.70 -18.26
N SER A 128 -26.87 7.40 -18.42
CA SER A 128 -26.03 6.61 -17.51
C SER A 128 -24.60 7.16 -17.44
N LEU A 129 -23.98 7.45 -18.59
CA LEU A 129 -22.65 8.03 -18.66
C LEU A 129 -22.58 9.40 -17.98
N PHE A 130 -23.56 10.26 -18.19
CA PHE A 130 -23.59 11.59 -17.59
C PHE A 130 -23.61 11.52 -16.06
N ILE A 131 -24.44 10.64 -15.50
CA ILE A 131 -24.51 10.40 -14.05
C ILE A 131 -23.16 9.87 -13.53
N ALA A 132 -22.51 8.96 -14.27
CA ALA A 132 -21.23 8.40 -13.87
C ALA A 132 -20.09 9.42 -13.91
N ILE A 133 -20.06 10.31 -14.90
CA ILE A 133 -19.09 11.41 -14.98
C ILE A 133 -19.28 12.37 -13.79
N LEU A 134 -20.52 12.72 -13.43
CA LEU A 134 -20.80 13.54 -12.25
C LEU A 134 -20.32 12.85 -10.95
N ALA A 135 -20.51 11.53 -10.83
CA ALA A 135 -20.02 10.74 -9.71
C ALA A 135 -18.48 10.73 -9.63
N ASN A 136 -17.79 10.63 -10.78
CA ASN A 136 -16.33 10.72 -10.86
C ASN A 136 -15.80 12.13 -10.50
N VAL A 137 -16.49 13.19 -10.92
CA VAL A 137 -16.15 14.57 -10.55
C VAL A 137 -16.34 14.79 -9.05
N ALA A 138 -17.43 14.28 -8.46
CA ALA A 138 -17.64 14.32 -7.02
C ALA A 138 -16.55 13.57 -6.26
N LEU A 139 -16.16 12.38 -6.74
CA LEU A 139 -15.07 11.60 -6.15
C LEU A 139 -13.73 12.36 -6.22
N LEU A 140 -13.40 12.94 -7.38
CA LEU A 140 -12.19 13.73 -7.55
C LEU A 140 -12.20 14.96 -6.62
N GLY A 141 -13.33 15.66 -6.53
CA GLY A 141 -13.51 16.80 -5.64
C GLY A 141 -13.38 16.42 -4.16
N GLN A 142 -13.86 15.24 -3.76
CA GLN A 142 -13.64 14.71 -2.41
C GLN A 142 -12.15 14.57 -2.11
N MET A 143 -11.41 14.06 -3.09
CA MET A 143 -10.02 13.65 -2.91
C MET A 143 -9.06 14.83 -3.01
N THR A 144 -9.40 15.89 -3.75
CA THR A 144 -8.65 17.17 -3.80
C THR A 144 -8.99 18.11 -2.65
N ASN A 145 -9.76 17.65 -1.64
CA ASN A 145 -10.31 18.47 -0.55
C ASN A 145 -11.22 19.62 -1.01
N GLY A 146 -11.69 19.61 -2.27
CA GLY A 146 -12.62 20.60 -2.81
C GLY A 146 -14.08 20.37 -2.37
N LEU A 147 -14.46 19.12 -2.09
CA LEU A 147 -15.79 18.74 -1.62
C LEU A 147 -15.71 17.97 -0.30
N ARG A 148 -16.65 18.23 0.61
CA ARG A 148 -16.74 17.52 1.89
C ARG A 148 -17.18 16.08 1.67
N PHE A 149 -16.60 15.14 2.42
CA PHE A 149 -16.93 13.70 2.39
C PHE A 149 -18.43 13.41 2.44
N ASN A 150 -19.15 14.09 3.35
CA ASN A 150 -20.58 13.91 3.56
C ASN A 150 -21.45 14.26 2.33
N VAL A 151 -20.93 15.06 1.40
CA VAL A 151 -21.64 15.42 0.17
C VAL A 151 -21.15 14.56 -0.99
N ALA A 152 -19.83 14.43 -1.13
CA ALA A 152 -19.25 13.75 -2.28
C ALA A 152 -19.49 12.22 -2.26
N SER A 153 -19.32 11.56 -1.11
CA SER A 153 -19.44 10.10 -1.04
C SER A 153 -20.85 9.60 -1.37
N PRO A 154 -21.95 10.18 -0.86
CA PRO A 154 -23.30 9.79 -1.29
C PRO A 154 -23.54 10.03 -2.77
N VAL A 155 -23.07 11.17 -3.32
CA VAL A 155 -23.23 11.48 -4.75
C VAL A 155 -22.50 10.45 -5.62
N THR A 156 -21.26 10.09 -5.28
CA THR A 156 -20.49 9.08 -6.01
C THR A 156 -21.15 7.70 -5.92
N ILE A 157 -21.48 7.24 -4.69
CA ILE A 157 -22.04 5.90 -4.47
C ILE A 157 -23.40 5.75 -5.16
N VAL A 158 -24.30 6.71 -4.96
CA VAL A 158 -25.65 6.66 -5.55
C VAL A 158 -25.55 6.81 -7.07
N GLY A 159 -24.71 7.72 -7.55
CA GLY A 159 -24.50 7.92 -8.99
C GLY A 159 -24.03 6.65 -9.69
N TRP A 160 -22.99 5.99 -9.18
CA TRP A 160 -22.49 4.75 -9.76
C TRP A 160 -23.46 3.57 -9.63
N TYR A 161 -24.23 3.46 -8.55
CA TYR A 161 -25.30 2.45 -8.49
C TYR A 161 -26.36 2.70 -9.57
N ILE A 162 -26.81 3.95 -9.73
CA ILE A 162 -27.81 4.30 -10.73
C ILE A 162 -27.27 4.00 -12.14
N SER A 163 -26.09 4.48 -12.49
CA SER A 163 -25.47 4.19 -13.79
C SER A 163 -25.27 2.69 -14.01
N GLY A 164 -24.72 1.98 -13.02
CA GLY A 164 -24.45 0.55 -13.14
C GLY A 164 -25.71 -0.29 -13.31
N PHE A 165 -26.79 0.02 -12.59
CA PHE A 165 -28.07 -0.66 -12.76
C PHE A 165 -28.75 -0.30 -14.08
N ILE A 166 -28.62 0.93 -14.57
CA ILE A 166 -29.11 1.32 -15.89
C ILE A 166 -28.40 0.50 -16.97
N ASP A 167 -27.05 0.41 -16.93
CA ASP A 167 -26.25 -0.32 -17.92
C ASP A 167 -26.59 -1.83 -17.91
N ILE A 168 -26.69 -2.45 -16.73
CA ILE A 168 -27.07 -3.87 -16.58
C ILE A 168 -28.51 -4.10 -17.08
N ALA A 169 -29.45 -3.22 -16.74
CA ALA A 169 -30.83 -3.32 -17.20
C ALA A 169 -30.94 -3.15 -18.72
N LEU A 170 -30.20 -2.21 -19.30
CA LEU A 170 -30.09 -2.01 -20.75
C LEU A 170 -29.60 -3.27 -21.44
N ALA A 171 -28.48 -3.84 -20.96
CA ALA A 171 -27.92 -5.07 -21.51
C ALA A 171 -28.88 -6.27 -21.37
N ALA A 172 -29.63 -6.37 -20.28
CA ALA A 172 -30.61 -7.44 -20.08
C ALA A 172 -31.88 -7.29 -20.96
N VAL A 173 -32.33 -6.05 -21.20
CA VAL A 173 -33.54 -5.76 -21.98
C VAL A 173 -33.28 -5.77 -23.49
N ALA A 174 -32.09 -5.36 -23.93
CA ALA A 174 -31.75 -5.20 -25.34
C ALA A 174 -32.01 -6.45 -26.19
N PRO A 175 -31.65 -7.69 -25.78
CA PRO A 175 -31.95 -8.89 -26.57
C PRO A 175 -33.44 -9.15 -26.79
N SER A 176 -34.30 -8.70 -25.86
CA SER A 176 -35.75 -8.90 -25.95
C SER A 176 -36.47 -7.83 -26.77
N GLN A 177 -36.03 -6.57 -26.69
CA GLN A 177 -36.66 -5.43 -27.36
C GLN A 177 -36.06 -5.16 -28.73
N VAL A 178 -34.80 -5.55 -28.94
CA VAL A 178 -34.02 -5.31 -30.14
C VAL A 178 -33.30 -6.61 -30.53
N PRO A 179 -34.06 -7.68 -30.87
CA PRO A 179 -33.46 -8.97 -31.17
C PRO A 179 -32.54 -8.89 -32.39
N LEU A 180 -31.58 -9.81 -32.43
CA LEU A 180 -30.77 -10.03 -33.62
C LEU A 180 -31.68 -10.49 -34.77
N PRO A 181 -31.40 -10.07 -36.03
CA PRO A 181 -32.16 -10.53 -37.19
C PRO A 181 -32.15 -12.06 -37.29
N ALA A 182 -33.32 -12.70 -37.08
CA ALA A 182 -33.44 -14.16 -37.03
C ALA A 182 -33.12 -14.84 -38.38
N ASP A 183 -33.22 -14.09 -39.48
CA ASP A 183 -32.98 -14.58 -40.83
C ASP A 183 -31.48 -14.74 -41.16
N ASN A 184 -30.59 -14.12 -40.38
CA ASN A 184 -29.15 -14.12 -40.62
C ASN A 184 -28.41 -14.81 -39.48
N ALA A 185 -27.95 -16.05 -39.72
CA ALA A 185 -27.16 -16.84 -38.76
C ALA A 185 -25.81 -16.20 -38.37
N LEU A 186 -25.39 -15.15 -39.07
CA LEU A 186 -24.13 -14.41 -38.85
C LEU A 186 -24.33 -13.09 -38.08
N ALA A 187 -25.55 -12.80 -37.62
CA ALA A 187 -25.82 -11.65 -36.78
C ALA A 187 -25.33 -11.90 -35.34
N THR A 188 -24.46 -11.02 -34.84
CA THR A 188 -23.89 -11.13 -33.49
C THR A 188 -23.84 -9.76 -32.79
N TYR A 189 -23.59 -9.78 -31.47
CA TYR A 189 -23.40 -8.56 -30.70
C TYR A 189 -21.97 -8.03 -30.84
N SER A 190 -21.84 -6.72 -30.92
CA SER A 190 -20.56 -6.03 -31.04
C SER A 190 -19.87 -5.90 -29.69
N GLN A 191 -18.59 -5.51 -29.73
CA GLN A 191 -17.81 -5.22 -28.53
C GLN A 191 -18.47 -4.15 -27.63
N ALA A 192 -19.22 -3.20 -28.21
CA ALA A 192 -19.92 -2.16 -27.46
C ALA A 192 -20.96 -2.72 -26.47
N TYR A 193 -21.68 -3.77 -26.86
CA TYR A 193 -22.62 -4.46 -25.97
C TYR A 193 -21.93 -5.02 -24.73
N TYR A 194 -20.77 -5.68 -24.91
CA TYR A 194 -20.00 -6.24 -23.80
C TYR A 194 -19.35 -5.16 -22.93
N TYR A 195 -18.86 -4.06 -23.53
CA TYR A 195 -18.35 -2.92 -22.77
C TYR A 195 -19.41 -2.26 -21.89
N CYS A 196 -20.69 -2.26 -22.30
CA CYS A 196 -21.79 -1.83 -21.43
C CYS A 196 -21.90 -2.72 -20.17
N ILE A 197 -21.85 -4.04 -20.35
CA ILE A 197 -21.90 -5.01 -19.24
C ILE A 197 -20.71 -4.83 -18.30
N PHE A 198 -19.50 -4.68 -18.85
CA PHE A 198 -18.29 -4.45 -18.05
C PHE A 198 -18.39 -3.15 -17.25
N SER A 199 -18.84 -2.06 -17.87
CA SER A 199 -19.04 -0.79 -17.20
C SER A 199 -20.01 -0.92 -16.03
N GLY A 200 -21.18 -1.52 -16.27
CA GLY A 200 -22.19 -1.71 -15.23
C GLY A 200 -21.70 -2.58 -14.06
N ALA A 201 -21.00 -3.68 -14.36
CA ALA A 201 -20.44 -4.56 -13.35
C ALA A 201 -19.37 -3.86 -12.49
N ILE A 202 -18.46 -3.08 -13.12
CA ILE A 202 -17.43 -2.34 -12.41
C ILE A 202 -18.06 -1.26 -11.53
N TYR A 203 -19.01 -0.47 -12.04
CA TYR A 203 -19.67 0.56 -11.22
C TYR A 203 -20.36 -0.03 -9.99
N VAL A 204 -21.08 -1.15 -10.12
CA VAL A 204 -21.73 -1.81 -8.99
C VAL A 204 -20.69 -2.32 -7.98
N LEU A 205 -19.62 -2.97 -8.45
CA LEU A 205 -18.56 -3.48 -7.59
C LEU A 205 -17.86 -2.35 -6.82
N LEU A 206 -17.50 -1.26 -7.49
CA LEU A 206 -16.89 -0.09 -6.87
C LEU A 206 -17.84 0.60 -5.89
N SER A 207 -19.13 0.67 -6.21
CA SER A 207 -20.16 1.22 -5.31
C SER A 207 -20.32 0.39 -4.04
N ILE A 208 -20.22 -0.94 -4.13
CA ILE A 208 -20.23 -1.83 -2.96
C ILE A 208 -19.01 -1.56 -2.09
N MET A 209 -17.81 -1.47 -2.69
CA MET A 209 -16.58 -1.18 -1.95
C MET A 209 -16.66 0.17 -1.23
N LEU A 210 -17.08 1.24 -1.91
CA LEU A 210 -17.25 2.56 -1.31
C LEU A 210 -18.38 2.60 -0.27
N SER A 211 -19.44 1.81 -0.44
CA SER A 211 -20.51 1.68 0.55
C SER A 211 -19.99 1.06 1.85
N CYS A 212 -19.13 0.05 1.76
CA CYS A 212 -18.45 -0.51 2.93
C CYS A 212 -17.59 0.55 3.63
N THR A 213 -16.88 1.37 2.85
CA THR A 213 -16.08 2.48 3.39
C THR A 213 -16.95 3.56 4.04
N ALA A 214 -18.05 3.98 3.42
CA ALA A 214 -18.96 4.98 4.00
C ALA A 214 -19.65 4.47 5.27
N TRP A 215 -20.08 3.20 5.25
CA TRP A 215 -20.65 2.53 6.42
C TRP A 215 -19.69 2.48 7.60
N GLY A 216 -18.41 2.18 7.36
CA GLY A 216 -17.38 2.21 8.41
C GLY A 216 -17.17 3.59 9.03
N VAL A 217 -17.23 4.66 8.24
CA VAL A 217 -17.19 6.04 8.75
C VAL A 217 -18.42 6.35 9.60
N TRP A 218 -19.62 5.98 9.14
CA TRP A 218 -20.88 6.30 9.84
C TRP A 218 -21.08 5.57 11.16
N ILE A 219 -20.49 4.38 11.34
CA ILE A 219 -20.46 3.69 12.64
C ILE A 219 -19.50 4.38 13.62
N GLY A 220 -18.63 5.28 13.13
CA GLY A 220 -17.65 6.00 13.95
C GLY A 220 -16.35 5.22 14.13
N ASN A 221 -16.03 4.30 13.21
CA ASN A 221 -14.82 3.49 13.33
C ASN A 221 -13.55 4.23 12.88
N TYR A 222 -13.65 5.32 12.12
CA TYR A 222 -12.52 6.16 11.68
C TYR A 222 -12.99 7.56 11.21
N SER A 223 -12.08 8.53 11.14
CA SER A 223 -12.40 9.92 10.73
C SER A 223 -12.89 10.00 9.28
N SER A 224 -13.75 10.98 9.03
CA SER A 224 -14.25 11.34 7.69
C SER A 224 -13.22 12.09 6.83
N GLU A 225 -12.07 12.45 7.38
CA GLU A 225 -10.99 13.14 6.66
C GLU A 225 -10.06 12.12 6.03
N PHE A 226 -10.40 11.68 4.82
CA PHE A 226 -9.48 10.91 3.97
C PHE A 226 -8.39 11.86 3.45
N LYS A 227 -7.32 12.03 4.22
CA LYS A 227 -6.07 12.53 3.67
C LYS A 227 -5.50 11.37 2.86
N LEU A 228 -5.70 11.42 1.54
CA LEU A 228 -5.05 10.50 0.62
C LEU A 228 -3.64 11.02 0.36
N SER A 229 -2.67 10.11 0.35
CA SER A 229 -1.28 10.41 -0.04
C SER A 229 -1.24 11.10 -1.41
N LEU A 230 -0.25 11.98 -1.59
CA LEU A 230 -0.01 12.67 -2.87
C LEU A 230 0.19 11.66 -4.01
N ALA A 231 0.78 10.49 -3.74
CA ALA A 231 0.94 9.41 -4.70
C ALA A 231 -0.41 8.82 -5.16
N GLN A 232 -1.39 8.72 -4.26
CA GLN A 232 -2.73 8.19 -4.57
C GLN A 232 -3.51 9.15 -5.45
N ARG A 233 -3.48 10.45 -5.12
CA ARG A 233 -4.10 11.51 -5.93
C ARG A 233 -3.46 11.59 -7.33
N SER A 234 -2.14 11.47 -7.38
CA SER A 234 -1.37 11.45 -8.62
C SER A 234 -1.73 10.26 -9.50
N LEU A 235 -1.81 9.04 -8.93
CA LEU A 235 -2.18 7.83 -9.68
C LEU A 235 -3.57 7.98 -10.35
N MET A 236 -4.53 8.56 -9.63
CA MET A 236 -5.87 8.77 -10.18
C MET A 236 -5.87 9.76 -11.34
N LEU A 237 -5.23 10.91 -11.18
CA LEU A 237 -5.15 11.92 -12.23
C LEU A 237 -4.44 11.37 -13.46
N GLN A 238 -3.34 10.64 -13.26
CA GLN A 238 -2.64 9.94 -14.33
C GLN A 238 -3.53 8.93 -15.04
N THR A 239 -4.34 8.16 -14.29
CA THR A 239 -5.28 7.21 -14.89
C THR A 239 -6.33 7.93 -15.74
N ILE A 240 -6.92 9.03 -15.26
CA ILE A 240 -7.89 9.83 -16.02
C ILE A 240 -7.25 10.38 -17.30
N LEU A 241 -6.07 10.98 -17.20
CA LEU A 241 -5.35 11.55 -18.34
C LEU A 241 -4.95 10.48 -19.35
N PHE A 242 -4.50 9.31 -18.89
CA PHE A 242 -4.15 8.19 -19.75
C PHE A 242 -5.37 7.65 -20.51
N LEU A 243 -6.51 7.45 -19.85
CA LEU A 243 -7.73 6.98 -20.51
C LEU A 243 -8.27 8.03 -21.51
N ALA A 244 -8.22 9.31 -21.15
CA ALA A 244 -8.58 10.40 -22.07
C ALA A 244 -7.65 10.42 -23.29
N TYR A 245 -6.35 10.19 -23.09
CA TYR A 245 -5.35 10.08 -24.14
C TYR A 245 -5.66 8.90 -25.09
N VAL A 246 -5.96 7.72 -24.54
CA VAL A 246 -6.34 6.53 -25.32
C VAL A 246 -7.59 6.79 -26.18
N LEU A 247 -8.64 7.37 -25.60
CA LEU A 247 -9.88 7.67 -26.33
C LEU A 247 -9.66 8.73 -27.42
N ALA A 248 -8.87 9.78 -27.14
CA ALA A 248 -8.55 10.81 -28.12
C ALA A 248 -7.72 10.24 -29.27
N ALA A 249 -6.68 9.45 -28.97
CA ALA A 249 -5.86 8.79 -29.99
C ALA A 249 -6.68 7.80 -30.81
N GLY A 250 -7.55 7.00 -30.17
CA GLY A 250 -8.47 6.10 -30.86
C GLY A 250 -9.39 6.84 -31.85
N GLY A 251 -9.90 8.02 -31.46
CA GLY A 251 -10.71 8.87 -32.34
C GLY A 251 -9.94 9.41 -33.55
N VAL A 252 -8.66 9.76 -33.37
CA VAL A 252 -7.78 10.20 -34.45
C VAL A 252 -7.52 9.05 -35.44
N TYR A 253 -7.14 7.88 -34.94
CA TYR A 253 -6.85 6.71 -35.80
C TYR A 253 -8.09 6.19 -36.53
N ALA A 254 -9.25 6.20 -35.88
CA ALA A 254 -10.51 5.84 -36.52
C ALA A 254 -10.79 6.73 -37.75
N ARG A 255 -10.43 8.02 -37.67
CA ARG A 255 -10.65 8.96 -38.76
C ARG A 255 -9.59 8.92 -39.85
N VAL A 256 -8.33 8.67 -39.47
CA VAL A 256 -7.18 8.65 -40.38
C VAL A 256 -7.10 7.34 -41.16
N GLU A 257 -7.27 6.20 -40.49
CA GLU A 257 -7.19 4.87 -41.12
C GLU A 257 -8.56 4.35 -41.59
N GLY A 258 -9.66 5.01 -41.20
CA GLY A 258 -11.01 4.57 -41.54
C GLY A 258 -11.46 3.32 -40.77
N TRP A 259 -10.77 2.98 -39.67
CA TRP A 259 -11.14 1.88 -38.80
C TRP A 259 -12.33 2.24 -37.91
N ASP A 260 -13.06 1.21 -37.45
CA ASP A 260 -14.01 1.39 -36.37
C ASP A 260 -13.32 1.99 -35.13
N PHE A 261 -14.07 2.82 -34.41
CA PHE A 261 -13.56 3.50 -33.22
C PHE A 261 -13.03 2.52 -32.16
N LEU A 262 -13.75 1.42 -31.91
CA LEU A 262 -13.33 0.43 -30.91
C LEU A 262 -12.11 -0.37 -31.35
N ASN A 263 -11.98 -0.70 -32.64
CA ASN A 263 -10.76 -1.31 -33.19
C ASN A 263 -9.56 -0.36 -33.07
N SER A 264 -9.79 0.94 -33.28
CA SER A 264 -8.75 1.97 -33.10
C SER A 264 -8.32 2.09 -31.64
N VAL A 265 -9.26 2.12 -30.70
CA VAL A 265 -8.95 2.13 -29.25
C VAL A 265 -8.19 0.87 -28.84
N TYR A 266 -8.58 -0.30 -29.36
CA TYR A 266 -7.85 -1.55 -29.15
C TYR A 266 -6.41 -1.47 -29.67
N TYR A 267 -6.21 -1.00 -30.91
CA TYR A 267 -4.88 -0.79 -31.48
C TYR A 267 -4.01 0.13 -30.60
N ILE A 268 -4.57 1.25 -30.11
CA ILE A 268 -3.86 2.15 -29.21
C ILE A 268 -3.47 1.42 -27.93
N ILE A 269 -4.39 0.73 -27.26
CA ILE A 269 -4.09 0.01 -26.01
C ILE A 269 -3.00 -1.04 -26.24
N VAL A 270 -3.13 -1.89 -27.26
CA VAL A 270 -2.14 -2.93 -27.61
C VAL A 270 -0.76 -2.32 -27.89
N THR A 271 -0.72 -1.16 -28.55
CA THR A 271 0.52 -0.43 -28.85
C THR A 271 1.14 0.17 -27.58
N LEU A 272 0.34 0.83 -26.73
CA LEU A 272 0.84 1.53 -25.54
C LEU A 272 1.30 0.58 -24.43
N PHE A 273 0.68 -0.60 -24.33
CA PHE A 273 1.16 -1.68 -23.46
C PHE A 273 2.29 -2.50 -24.10
N THR A 274 2.80 -2.08 -25.25
CA THR A 274 3.91 -2.71 -25.98
C THR A 274 3.68 -4.20 -26.24
N ILE A 275 2.42 -4.60 -26.41
CA ILE A 275 2.04 -5.98 -26.75
C ILE A 275 2.25 -6.20 -28.25
N GLY A 276 1.71 -5.29 -29.07
CA GLY A 276 1.99 -5.25 -30.50
C GLY A 276 1.58 -6.50 -31.29
N PHE A 277 0.33 -6.97 -31.17
CA PHE A 277 -0.12 -8.19 -31.86
C PHE A 277 0.02 -8.18 -33.39
N GLY A 278 0.12 -6.99 -34.02
CA GLY A 278 0.31 -6.85 -35.47
C GLY A 278 -0.94 -7.11 -36.31
N ASP A 279 -2.10 -7.32 -35.68
CA ASP A 279 -3.40 -7.49 -36.33
C ASP A 279 -3.97 -6.18 -36.89
N PHE A 280 -3.63 -5.05 -36.27
CA PHE A 280 -3.87 -3.71 -36.78
C PHE A 280 -2.55 -2.94 -36.90
N SER A 281 -2.26 -2.41 -38.10
CA SER A 281 -1.12 -1.55 -38.38
C SER A 281 -1.52 -0.38 -39.27
N PRO A 282 -1.07 0.85 -38.97
CA PRO A 282 -1.43 2.01 -39.80
C PRO A 282 -0.82 1.87 -41.19
N GLU A 283 -1.66 1.95 -42.20
CA GLU A 283 -1.24 1.85 -43.60
C GLU A 283 -1.06 3.23 -44.23
N THR A 284 -1.78 4.24 -43.72
CA THR A 284 -1.63 5.59 -44.26
C THR A 284 -0.31 6.24 -43.81
N HIS A 285 0.27 7.07 -44.68
CA HIS A 285 1.46 7.87 -44.35
C HIS A 285 1.24 8.75 -43.11
N THR A 286 0.01 9.27 -42.94
CA THR A 286 -0.36 10.10 -41.80
C THR A 286 -0.42 9.28 -40.52
N GLY A 287 -1.08 8.11 -40.52
CA GLY A 287 -1.14 7.22 -39.35
C GLY A 287 0.22 6.69 -38.93
N ARG A 288 1.10 6.35 -39.89
CA ARG A 288 2.49 5.97 -39.63
C ARG A 288 3.31 7.11 -39.02
N SER A 289 3.04 8.35 -39.43
CA SER A 289 3.71 9.53 -38.87
C SER A 289 3.19 9.89 -37.47
N LEU A 290 1.88 9.72 -37.22
CA LEU A 290 1.25 9.93 -35.91
C LEU A 290 1.65 8.87 -34.88
N TYR A 291 2.14 7.72 -35.32
CA TYR A 291 2.62 6.64 -34.44
C TYR A 291 3.73 7.11 -33.51
N PHE A 292 4.70 7.89 -34.01
CA PHE A 292 5.83 8.36 -33.21
C PHE A 292 5.42 9.21 -31.99
N PRO A 293 4.68 10.32 -32.14
CA PRO A 293 4.24 11.10 -30.97
C PRO A 293 3.22 10.35 -30.12
N MET A 294 2.39 9.48 -30.72
CA MET A 294 1.40 8.70 -29.98
C MET A 294 2.05 7.66 -29.06
N SER A 295 2.97 6.86 -29.60
CA SER A 295 3.66 5.81 -28.83
C SER A 295 4.54 6.42 -27.73
N VAL A 296 5.33 7.46 -28.01
CA VAL A 296 6.17 8.12 -27.00
C VAL A 296 5.31 8.66 -25.85
N GLY A 297 4.24 9.40 -26.16
CA GLY A 297 3.36 9.95 -25.13
C GLY A 297 2.72 8.88 -24.26
N GLY A 298 2.13 7.85 -24.90
CA GLY A 298 1.43 6.81 -24.16
C GLY A 298 2.34 5.87 -23.38
N ILE A 299 3.53 5.51 -23.89
CA ILE A 299 4.51 4.69 -23.15
C ILE A 299 5.02 5.45 -21.92
N ILE A 300 5.24 6.77 -22.02
CA ILE A 300 5.58 7.60 -20.86
C ILE A 300 4.46 7.54 -19.81
N PHE A 301 3.18 7.67 -20.21
CA PHE A 301 2.06 7.53 -19.27
C PHE A 301 2.04 6.16 -18.58
N VAL A 302 2.22 5.07 -19.32
CA VAL A 302 2.25 3.71 -18.76
C VAL A 302 3.40 3.56 -17.77
N GLY A 303 4.61 4.03 -18.11
CA GLY A 303 5.77 4.00 -17.22
C GLY A 303 5.56 4.80 -15.92
N LEU A 304 4.94 5.98 -16.00
CA LEU A 304 4.60 6.79 -14.82
C LEU A 304 3.58 6.11 -13.91
N ILE A 305 2.55 5.50 -14.49
CA ILE A 305 1.53 4.75 -13.74
C ILE A 305 2.18 3.55 -13.03
N ILE A 306 3.02 2.78 -13.71
CA ILE A 306 3.74 1.64 -13.12
C ILE A 306 4.65 2.10 -11.97
N ALA A 307 5.40 3.20 -12.16
CA ALA A 307 6.26 3.75 -11.12
C ALA A 307 5.45 4.18 -9.88
N ASN A 308 4.31 4.84 -10.08
CA ASN A 308 3.43 5.25 -8.96
C ASN A 308 2.78 4.05 -8.26
N ILE A 309 2.33 3.03 -9.00
CA ILE A 309 1.82 1.78 -8.39
C ILE A 309 2.91 1.12 -7.55
N ARG A 310 4.15 1.04 -8.07
CA ARG A 310 5.29 0.51 -7.31
C ARG A 310 5.53 1.29 -6.03
N SER A 311 5.55 2.62 -6.10
CA SER A 311 5.71 3.49 -4.93
C SER A 311 4.61 3.25 -3.90
N LEU A 312 3.34 3.17 -4.32
CA LEU A 312 2.21 2.89 -3.44
C LEU A 312 2.29 1.50 -2.78
N VAL A 313 2.70 0.47 -3.54
CA VAL A 313 2.90 -0.88 -3.00
C VAL A 313 4.03 -0.89 -1.98
N LEU A 314 5.14 -0.20 -2.25
CA LEU A 314 6.27 -0.09 -1.32
C LEU A 314 5.90 0.70 -0.05
N GLU A 315 5.24 1.85 -0.19
CA GLU A 315 4.79 2.72 0.90
C GLU A 315 3.77 2.01 1.81
N SER A 316 2.84 1.24 1.21
CA SER A 316 1.74 0.58 1.93
C SER A 316 2.11 -0.77 2.53
N THR A 317 2.97 -1.54 1.86
CA THR A 317 3.23 -2.95 2.19
C THR A 317 4.55 -3.14 2.94
N SER A 318 5.60 -2.38 2.61
CA SER A 318 6.96 -2.67 3.09
C SER A 318 7.10 -2.42 4.59
N VAL A 319 6.78 -1.22 5.08
CA VAL A 319 7.13 -0.80 6.44
C VAL A 319 6.20 -1.43 7.48
N LYS A 320 4.88 -1.40 7.24
CA LYS A 320 3.88 -1.90 8.20
C LYS A 320 3.89 -3.43 8.32
N VAL A 321 4.03 -4.14 7.19
CA VAL A 321 4.02 -5.61 7.20
C VAL A 321 5.34 -6.14 7.71
N SER A 322 6.48 -5.54 7.34
CA SER A 322 7.79 -6.00 7.83
C SER A 322 7.91 -5.89 9.35
N THR A 323 7.61 -4.74 9.95
CA THR A 323 7.70 -4.56 11.40
C THR A 323 6.72 -5.47 12.15
N ARG A 324 5.49 -5.64 11.65
CA ARG A 324 4.50 -6.57 12.24
C ARG A 324 4.91 -8.04 12.10
N LEU A 325 5.51 -8.43 10.98
CA LEU A 325 6.01 -9.79 10.78
C LEU A 325 7.20 -10.06 11.69
N VAL A 326 8.13 -9.10 11.85
CA VAL A 326 9.23 -9.19 12.80
C VAL A 326 8.69 -9.36 14.21
N GLU A 327 7.70 -8.58 14.63
CA GLU A 327 7.10 -8.69 15.97
C GLU A 327 6.38 -10.02 16.20
N ARG A 328 5.59 -10.49 15.23
CA ARG A 328 4.93 -11.81 15.31
C ARG A 328 5.95 -12.94 15.39
N MET A 329 7.05 -12.85 14.64
CA MET A 329 8.12 -13.83 14.66
C MET A 329 8.87 -13.79 16.00
N ARG A 330 9.23 -12.60 16.50
CA ARG A 330 9.85 -12.39 17.81
C ARG A 330 9.00 -13.00 18.93
N TYR A 331 7.71 -12.66 18.98
CA TYR A 331 6.78 -13.20 19.96
C TYR A 331 6.68 -14.73 19.91
N LYS A 332 6.57 -15.31 18.70
CA LYS A 332 6.56 -16.77 18.53
C LYS A 332 7.88 -17.40 18.99
N SER A 333 9.02 -16.78 18.69
CA SER A 333 10.35 -17.28 19.06
C SER A 333 10.58 -17.26 20.56
N ILE A 334 10.15 -16.19 21.25
CA ILE A 334 10.25 -16.07 22.71
C ILE A 334 9.28 -17.04 23.40
N LYS A 335 8.03 -17.11 22.94
CA LYS A 335 7.01 -17.98 23.53
C LYS A 335 7.31 -19.48 23.31
N ALA A 336 7.96 -19.85 22.21
CA ALA A 336 8.31 -21.23 21.93
C ALA A 336 9.56 -21.71 22.69
N GLY A 337 10.36 -20.78 23.23
CA GLY A 337 11.50 -21.04 24.08
C GLY A 337 11.14 -21.12 25.57
N SER A 338 12.17 -21.23 26.43
CA SER A 338 12.06 -21.07 27.88
C SER A 338 12.56 -19.67 28.23
N PRO A 339 11.68 -18.65 28.28
CA PRO A 339 12.09 -17.26 28.52
C PRO A 339 12.72 -17.07 29.90
N GLU A 340 12.34 -17.87 30.91
CA GLU A 340 12.92 -17.84 32.25
C GLU A 340 14.38 -18.33 32.29
N ASP A 341 14.73 -19.22 31.36
CA ASP A 341 16.07 -19.81 31.23
C ASP A 341 16.94 -19.09 30.17
N GLY A 342 16.46 -18.01 29.54
CA GLY A 342 17.18 -17.33 28.45
C GLY A 342 17.27 -18.14 27.15
N ILE A 343 16.39 -19.12 26.95
CA ILE A 343 16.38 -19.97 25.74
C ILE A 343 15.33 -19.45 24.76
N VAL A 344 15.75 -19.10 23.55
CA VAL A 344 14.88 -18.62 22.46
C VAL A 344 14.89 -19.62 21.31
N LYS A 345 13.73 -19.89 20.70
CA LYS A 345 13.64 -20.75 19.50
C LYS A 345 13.52 -19.92 18.23
N VAL A 346 14.57 -19.89 17.42
CA VAL A 346 14.57 -19.22 16.12
C VAL A 346 14.11 -20.19 15.03
N ARG A 347 13.26 -19.72 14.09
CA ARG A 347 12.68 -20.56 13.01
C ARG A 347 11.93 -21.81 13.51
N GLY A 348 11.45 -21.81 14.76
CA GLY A 348 10.67 -22.89 15.35
C GLY A 348 11.46 -24.14 15.78
N VAL A 349 12.72 -24.29 15.35
CA VAL A 349 13.52 -25.51 15.58
C VAL A 349 14.87 -25.21 16.24
N LEU A 350 15.47 -24.05 15.95
CA LEU A 350 16.83 -23.74 16.37
C LEU A 350 16.83 -23.15 17.80
N HIS A 351 17.45 -23.86 18.74
CA HIS A 351 17.59 -23.38 20.11
C HIS A 351 18.80 -22.44 20.20
N ARG A 352 18.57 -21.24 20.73
CA ARG A 352 19.60 -20.25 21.02
C ARG A 352 19.57 -19.94 22.51
N ASP A 353 20.71 -20.11 23.15
CA ASP A 353 20.92 -19.77 24.55
C ASP A 353 21.53 -18.36 24.60
N THR A 354 20.82 -17.43 25.24
CA THR A 354 21.29 -16.05 25.38
C THR A 354 22.19 -15.86 26.60
N ASN A 355 22.36 -16.86 27.47
CA ASN A 355 23.20 -16.72 28.66
C ASN A 355 24.69 -16.67 28.32
N ALA A 356 25.45 -15.86 29.07
CA ALA A 356 26.89 -15.70 28.92
C ALA A 356 27.55 -15.35 30.28
N PRO A 357 28.86 -15.62 30.45
CA PRO A 357 29.57 -15.35 31.69
C PRO A 357 29.78 -13.87 31.99
N THR A 358 29.71 -13.00 30.98
CA THR A 358 29.82 -11.54 31.13
C THR A 358 28.57 -10.87 30.56
N GLU A 359 28.20 -9.72 31.15
CA GLU A 359 27.04 -8.93 30.73
C GLU A 359 27.13 -8.53 29.25
N LEU A 360 28.30 -8.02 28.83
CA LEU A 360 28.56 -7.63 27.45
C LEU A 360 28.40 -8.80 26.46
N ALA A 361 28.90 -9.99 26.80
CA ALA A 361 28.73 -11.18 25.95
C ALA A 361 27.27 -11.69 25.92
N ARG A 362 26.50 -11.45 27.00
CA ARG A 362 25.07 -11.78 27.03
C ARG A 362 24.30 -10.91 26.04
N ARG A 363 24.59 -9.61 26.04
CA ARG A 363 23.95 -8.63 25.15
C ARG A 363 24.33 -8.82 23.69
N GLU A 364 25.57 -9.19 23.43
CA GLU A 364 26.03 -9.59 22.09
C GLU A 364 25.19 -10.77 21.56
N LYS A 365 24.99 -11.81 22.39
CA LYS A 365 24.12 -12.95 22.03
C LYS A 365 22.65 -12.56 21.84
N GLU A 366 22.09 -11.72 22.71
CA GLU A 366 20.71 -11.22 22.55
C GLU A 366 20.55 -10.43 21.24
N PHE A 367 21.54 -9.59 20.90
CA PHE A 367 21.58 -8.85 19.64
C PHE A 367 21.66 -9.78 18.42
N GLU A 368 22.57 -10.77 18.45
CA GLU A 368 22.71 -11.77 17.39
C GLU A 368 21.41 -12.56 17.17
N VAL A 369 20.75 -12.99 18.25
CA VAL A 369 19.45 -13.69 18.17
C VAL A 369 18.38 -12.79 17.56
N MET A 370 18.34 -11.50 17.93
CA MET A 370 17.39 -10.56 17.33
C MET A 370 17.67 -10.35 15.84
N ARG A 371 18.94 -10.29 15.42
CA ARG A 371 19.35 -10.23 14.00
C ARG A 371 18.94 -11.47 13.23
N GLU A 372 19.09 -12.66 13.81
CA GLU A 372 18.62 -13.91 13.21
C GLU A 372 17.09 -13.90 13.01
N ILE A 373 16.33 -13.37 13.99
CA ILE A 373 14.88 -13.20 13.90
C ILE A 373 14.50 -12.20 12.81
N GLN A 374 15.17 -11.05 12.73
CA GLN A 374 14.97 -10.06 11.65
C GLN A 374 15.26 -10.66 10.27
N ALA A 375 16.37 -11.41 10.12
CA ALA A 375 16.74 -12.06 8.86
C ALA A 375 15.73 -13.14 8.45
N ALA A 376 15.25 -13.94 9.41
CA ALA A 376 14.20 -14.93 9.17
C ALA A 376 12.86 -14.28 8.79
N ALA A 377 12.48 -13.19 9.46
CA ALA A 377 11.27 -12.43 9.14
C ALA A 377 11.36 -11.77 7.76
N ALA A 378 12.51 -11.19 7.39
CA ALA A 378 12.74 -10.59 6.08
C ALA A 378 12.69 -11.64 4.95
N HIS A 379 13.30 -12.81 5.15
CA HIS A 379 13.21 -13.91 4.20
C HIS A 379 11.76 -14.38 4.02
N ASN A 380 11.03 -14.60 5.13
CA ASN A 380 9.61 -14.95 5.05
C ASN A 380 8.76 -13.87 4.36
N ASN A 381 9.04 -12.59 4.60
CA ASN A 381 8.34 -11.50 3.91
C ASN A 381 8.59 -11.53 2.40
N ARG A 382 9.86 -11.73 1.97
CA ARG A 382 10.21 -11.89 0.55
C ARG A 382 9.51 -13.11 -0.07
N MET A 383 9.47 -14.24 0.64
CA MET A 383 8.80 -15.45 0.17
C MET A 383 7.27 -15.27 0.10
N ILE A 384 6.65 -14.58 1.07
CA ILE A 384 5.22 -14.25 1.03
C ILE A 384 4.93 -13.32 -0.15
N ALA A 385 5.71 -12.25 -0.34
CA ALA A 385 5.55 -11.33 -1.45
C ALA A 385 5.73 -12.03 -2.81
N LEU A 386 6.75 -12.87 -2.94
CA LEU A 386 6.97 -13.70 -4.13
C LEU A 386 5.78 -14.64 -4.35
N SER A 387 5.30 -15.33 -3.32
CA SER A 387 4.16 -16.24 -3.44
C SER A 387 2.87 -15.52 -3.85
N MET A 388 2.62 -14.32 -3.31
CA MET A 388 1.46 -13.50 -3.68
C MET A 388 1.56 -13.02 -5.13
N ALA A 389 2.74 -12.56 -5.56
CA ALA A 389 2.97 -12.13 -6.93
C ALA A 389 2.85 -13.30 -7.93
N THR A 390 3.47 -14.44 -7.63
CA THR A 390 3.35 -15.66 -8.44
C THR A 390 1.90 -16.14 -8.49
N MET A 391 1.18 -16.13 -7.36
CA MET A 391 -0.23 -16.51 -7.34
C MET A 391 -1.10 -15.58 -8.18
N ALA A 392 -0.90 -14.26 -8.09
CA ALA A 392 -1.61 -13.28 -8.90
C ALA A 392 -1.34 -13.48 -10.41
N PHE A 393 -0.07 -13.70 -10.77
CA PHE A 393 0.32 -14.02 -12.15
C PHE A 393 -0.34 -15.32 -12.65
N MET A 394 -0.31 -16.39 -11.84
CA MET A 394 -0.90 -17.68 -12.20
C MET A 394 -2.42 -17.62 -12.31
N ILE A 395 -3.08 -16.81 -11.47
CA ILE A 395 -4.52 -16.56 -11.56
C ILE A 395 -4.84 -15.88 -12.90
N LEU A 396 -4.15 -14.78 -13.23
CA LEU A 396 -4.38 -14.07 -14.49
C LEU A 396 -4.08 -14.96 -15.70
N TRP A 397 -3.01 -15.75 -15.62
CA TRP A 397 -2.64 -16.67 -16.68
C TRP A 397 -3.70 -17.76 -16.86
N PHE A 398 -3.89 -18.68 -15.91
CA PHE A 398 -4.76 -19.83 -16.10
C PHE A 398 -6.24 -19.48 -16.17
N ILE A 399 -6.74 -18.58 -15.30
CA ILE A 399 -8.16 -18.19 -15.34
C ILE A 399 -8.42 -17.37 -16.60
N GLY A 400 -7.49 -16.48 -16.99
CA GLY A 400 -7.56 -15.77 -18.26
C GLY A 400 -7.64 -16.74 -19.45
N SER A 401 -6.82 -17.79 -19.48
CA SER A 401 -6.86 -18.78 -20.56
C SER A 401 -8.21 -19.51 -20.63
N VAL A 402 -8.81 -19.84 -19.49
CA VAL A 402 -10.16 -20.44 -19.46
C VAL A 402 -11.18 -19.48 -20.05
N CYS A 403 -11.10 -18.19 -19.73
CA CYS A 403 -11.99 -17.18 -20.30
C CYS A 403 -11.85 -17.09 -21.83
N PHE A 404 -10.63 -16.98 -22.36
CA PHE A 404 -10.41 -16.92 -23.82
C PHE A 404 -10.82 -18.20 -24.52
N TRP A 405 -10.49 -19.37 -23.95
CA TRP A 405 -10.89 -20.67 -24.49
C TRP A 405 -12.42 -20.78 -24.61
N GLN A 406 -13.15 -20.38 -23.56
CA GLN A 406 -14.61 -20.43 -23.57
C GLN A 406 -15.23 -19.36 -24.47
N ALA A 407 -14.63 -18.17 -24.55
CA ALA A 407 -15.10 -17.09 -25.42
C ALA A 407 -14.94 -17.46 -26.90
N GLU A 408 -13.78 -17.94 -27.32
CA GLU A 408 -13.50 -18.37 -28.70
C GLU A 408 -14.43 -19.51 -29.13
N LYS A 409 -14.69 -20.46 -28.22
CA LYS A 409 -15.65 -21.54 -28.46
C LYS A 409 -17.09 -21.03 -28.61
N ALA A 410 -17.47 -19.99 -27.87
CA ALA A 410 -18.83 -19.43 -27.89
C ALA A 410 -19.11 -18.57 -29.13
N VAL A 411 -18.10 -17.90 -29.68
CA VAL A 411 -18.21 -17.03 -30.86
C VAL A 411 -18.12 -17.82 -32.18
N GLY A 412 -17.72 -19.09 -32.13
CA GLY A 412 -17.62 -19.95 -33.32
C GLY A 412 -16.39 -19.66 -34.19
N GLY A 413 -15.34 -19.07 -33.60
CA GLY A 413 -14.06 -18.77 -34.25
C GLY A 413 -13.22 -20.03 -34.53
N ASN A 414 -11.89 -19.87 -34.58
CA ASN A 414 -10.92 -20.93 -34.93
C ASN A 414 -10.85 -22.12 -33.94
N ASN A 415 -11.80 -22.24 -33.01
CA ASN A 415 -11.96 -23.37 -32.10
C ASN A 415 -10.68 -23.65 -31.31
N TRP A 416 -10.14 -22.62 -30.66
CA TRP A 416 -8.89 -22.70 -29.91
C TRP A 416 -8.93 -23.86 -28.92
N SER A 417 -7.85 -24.62 -28.88
CA SER A 417 -7.53 -25.50 -27.78
C SER A 417 -7.21 -24.67 -26.52
N TYR A 418 -7.39 -25.28 -25.35
CA TYR A 418 -7.00 -24.63 -24.09
C TYR A 418 -5.50 -24.26 -24.09
N PHE A 419 -4.65 -25.05 -24.75
CA PHE A 419 -3.22 -24.77 -24.86
C PHE A 419 -2.91 -23.52 -25.70
N GLU A 420 -3.67 -23.27 -26.77
CA GLU A 420 -3.52 -22.03 -27.56
C GLU A 420 -3.96 -20.81 -26.76
N ALA A 421 -5.07 -20.91 -26.02
CA ALA A 421 -5.48 -19.85 -25.10
C ALA A 421 -4.45 -19.62 -23.98
N LEU A 422 -3.83 -20.69 -23.47
CA LEU A 422 -2.76 -20.65 -22.48
C LEU A 422 -1.49 -19.97 -23.02
N TYR A 423 -1.11 -20.31 -24.25
CA TYR A 423 0.01 -19.69 -24.94
C TYR A 423 -0.25 -18.20 -25.21
N PHE A 424 -1.42 -17.86 -25.75
CA PHE A 424 -1.83 -16.48 -26.03
C PHE A 424 -1.82 -15.60 -24.77
N THR A 425 -2.41 -16.10 -23.68
CA THR A 425 -2.43 -15.35 -22.41
C THR A 425 -1.05 -15.20 -21.79
N TYR A 426 -0.16 -16.18 -21.96
CA TYR A 426 1.23 -16.07 -21.51
C TYR A 426 2.01 -14.99 -22.28
N THR A 427 1.93 -15.00 -23.61
CA THR A 427 2.65 -14.03 -24.46
C THR A 427 2.10 -12.62 -24.29
N ALA A 428 0.77 -12.46 -24.22
CA ALA A 428 0.12 -11.18 -23.96
C ALA A 428 0.50 -10.60 -22.59
N GLN A 429 0.54 -11.44 -21.53
CA GLN A 429 0.87 -10.99 -20.18
C GLN A 429 2.34 -10.55 -20.02
N LEU A 430 3.25 -11.17 -20.77
CA LEU A 430 4.66 -10.81 -20.76
C LEU A 430 5.01 -9.69 -21.75
N THR A 431 4.01 -9.16 -22.47
CA THR A 431 4.20 -8.19 -23.56
C THR A 431 5.26 -8.67 -24.54
N ILE A 432 5.29 -9.98 -24.80
CA ILE A 432 6.26 -10.61 -25.71
C ILE A 432 5.57 -10.74 -27.06
N ASP A 433 6.08 -10.00 -28.03
CA ASP A 433 6.08 -10.44 -29.42
C ASP A 433 7.36 -11.24 -29.70
N ILE A 434 7.21 -12.41 -30.33
CA ILE A 434 8.28 -13.42 -30.43
C ILE A 434 9.28 -13.09 -31.55
N GLU A 435 9.06 -12.02 -32.32
CA GLU A 435 9.89 -11.83 -33.51
C GLU A 435 11.32 -11.33 -33.26
N THR A 436 11.69 -10.84 -32.06
CA THR A 436 13.11 -10.53 -31.79
C THR A 436 13.52 -10.72 -30.33
N GLY A 437 13.85 -11.97 -29.98
CA GLY A 437 14.49 -12.31 -28.72
C GLY A 437 15.92 -11.77 -28.60
N ARG A 438 16.12 -10.78 -27.73
CA ARG A 438 17.45 -10.50 -27.16
C ARG A 438 17.36 -9.77 -25.82
N VAL A 439 17.80 -10.44 -24.75
CA VAL A 439 18.06 -9.86 -23.44
C VAL A 439 19.56 -9.97 -23.18
N VAL A 440 20.19 -8.86 -22.80
CA VAL A 440 21.63 -8.78 -22.48
C VAL A 440 21.76 -8.55 -20.96
N PRO A 441 22.58 -9.33 -20.23
CA PRO A 441 22.81 -9.11 -18.80
C PRO A 441 23.90 -8.04 -18.56
N ALA A 442 23.72 -7.23 -17.52
CA ALA A 442 24.72 -6.29 -17.03
C ALA A 442 25.44 -6.89 -15.79
N GLU A 443 26.77 -6.91 -15.84
CA GLU A 443 27.67 -7.38 -14.78
C GLU A 443 28.74 -6.28 -14.54
N ILE A 444 28.82 -5.70 -13.33
CA ILE A 444 29.90 -4.80 -12.85
C ILE A 444 29.94 -4.94 -11.30
N THR A 445 30.76 -5.84 -10.74
CA THR A 445 32.12 -5.71 -10.12
C THR A 445 32.20 -4.99 -8.77
N ASP A 446 32.95 -5.63 -7.86
CA ASP A 446 33.10 -5.33 -6.44
C ASP A 446 34.56 -4.95 -6.10
N THR A 447 34.77 -4.24 -4.97
CA THR A 447 36.02 -3.98 -4.18
C THR A 447 37.08 -2.95 -4.68
N ALA A 448 37.86 -2.20 -3.87
CA ALA A 448 38.00 -1.96 -2.41
C ALA A 448 38.92 -0.73 -2.16
N PHE A 449 38.75 0.01 -1.04
CA PHE A 449 39.82 0.79 -0.38
C PHE A 449 39.56 0.96 1.13
N GLY A 450 40.60 0.76 1.95
CA GLY A 450 40.78 1.49 3.22
C GLY A 450 41.01 0.69 4.50
N HIS A 451 42.26 0.32 4.80
CA HIS A 451 42.74 0.00 6.16
C HIS A 451 43.27 1.26 6.84
N VAL A 452 42.83 1.59 8.06
CA VAL A 452 43.66 2.26 9.10
C VAL A 452 43.11 1.92 10.50
N ARG A 453 43.98 1.50 11.42
CA ARG A 453 43.76 1.51 12.89
C ARG A 453 44.34 2.81 13.47
N LEU A 454 43.72 3.37 14.52
CA LEU A 454 44.43 3.95 15.67
C LEU A 454 43.45 4.31 16.79
N GLY A 455 43.85 3.99 18.02
CA GLY A 455 43.10 4.27 19.24
C GLY A 455 43.56 5.54 19.95
N THR A 456 42.83 5.84 21.04
CA THR A 456 43.01 6.86 22.10
C THR A 456 42.81 8.32 21.71
N VAL A 457 41.67 8.92 22.11
CA VAL A 457 41.49 10.16 22.91
C VAL A 457 39.98 10.28 23.25
N GLU A 458 39.53 9.90 24.46
CA GLU A 458 38.08 9.79 24.77
C GLU A 458 37.53 10.67 25.92
N GLU A 459 38.16 11.78 26.34
CA GLU A 459 37.52 12.63 27.38
C GLU A 459 37.41 14.14 27.09
N ALA A 460 37.94 14.66 25.97
CA ALA A 460 37.81 16.09 25.62
C ALA A 460 36.82 16.40 24.48
N TYR A 461 36.40 15.41 23.68
CA TYR A 461 35.79 15.64 22.36
C TYR A 461 34.36 15.10 22.16
N LYS A 462 33.61 14.76 23.23
CA LYS A 462 32.28 14.13 23.12
C LYS A 462 31.30 14.85 22.16
N PRO A 463 31.15 16.20 22.18
CA PRO A 463 30.29 16.89 21.20
C PRO A 463 30.82 16.85 19.76
N PHE A 464 32.15 16.86 19.59
CA PHE A 464 32.80 16.76 18.27
C PHE A 464 32.64 15.36 17.67
N LEU A 465 32.78 14.32 18.48
CA LEU A 465 32.56 12.93 18.08
C LEU A 465 31.09 12.64 17.73
N MET A 466 30.14 13.23 18.47
CA MET A 466 28.71 13.18 18.14
C MET A 466 28.41 13.83 16.79
N LEU A 467 29.01 14.99 16.50
CA LEU A 467 28.86 15.67 15.21
C LEU A 467 29.46 14.85 14.06
N GLN A 468 30.62 14.22 14.28
CA GLN A 468 31.27 13.36 13.28
C GLN A 468 30.47 12.08 13.03
N ALA A 469 29.93 11.46 14.08
CA ALA A 469 29.03 10.31 13.99
C ALA A 469 27.72 10.65 13.26
N ALA A 470 27.14 11.82 13.54
CA ALA A 470 25.96 12.33 12.83
C ALA A 470 26.25 12.56 11.35
N ARG A 471 27.38 13.19 11.00
CA ARG A 471 27.80 13.37 9.60
C ARG A 471 27.96 12.04 8.87
N LYS A 472 28.56 11.05 9.53
CA LYS A 472 28.75 9.71 8.96
C LYS A 472 27.42 8.96 8.83
N ALA A 473 26.49 9.13 9.77
CA ALA A 473 25.15 8.59 9.67
C ALA A 473 24.35 9.20 8.50
N ILE A 474 24.57 10.48 8.18
CA ILE A 474 24.03 11.12 6.97
C ILE A 474 24.60 10.48 5.71
N GLU A 475 25.91 10.23 5.64
CA GLU A 475 26.52 9.51 4.51
C GLU A 475 25.93 8.09 4.36
N HIS A 476 25.63 7.40 5.46
CA HIS A 476 24.97 6.08 5.42
C HIS A 476 23.48 6.13 5.06
N LEU A 477 22.82 7.30 5.08
CA LEU A 477 21.44 7.46 4.62
C LEU A 477 21.33 7.50 3.10
N ASP A 478 22.40 7.91 2.43
CA ASP A 478 22.46 8.01 0.97
C ASP A 478 22.88 6.68 0.30
N GLU A 479 23.16 5.62 1.07
CA GLU A 479 23.48 4.29 0.55
C GLU A 479 22.24 3.61 -0.10
N GLU A 480 22.41 2.96 -1.26
CA GLU A 480 21.31 2.29 -1.99
C GLU A 480 20.61 1.19 -1.19
N SER A 481 21.31 0.58 -0.22
CA SER A 481 20.75 -0.40 0.70
C SER A 481 20.83 0.12 2.14
N PRO A 482 19.77 0.02 2.94
CA PRO A 482 19.79 0.51 4.31
C PRO A 482 20.85 -0.23 5.13
N ARG A 483 21.89 0.49 5.55
CA ARG A 483 23.00 -0.04 6.34
C ARG A 483 22.52 -0.62 7.66
N LYS A 484 23.10 -1.77 8.02
CA LYS A 484 22.89 -2.44 9.31
C LYS A 484 24.17 -2.40 10.11
N TYR A 485 24.13 -1.78 11.29
CA TYR A 485 25.31 -1.68 12.14
C TYR A 485 25.57 -2.99 12.89
N THR A 486 26.84 -3.30 13.07
CA THR A 486 27.31 -4.42 13.90
C THR A 486 27.07 -4.15 15.38
N PHE A 487 27.16 -5.19 16.22
CA PHE A 487 27.04 -5.04 17.68
C PHE A 487 28.10 -4.07 18.23
N GLN A 488 29.33 -4.11 17.70
CA GLN A 488 30.42 -3.23 18.10
C GLN A 488 30.18 -1.76 17.72
N GLU A 489 29.59 -1.52 16.54
CA GLU A 489 29.18 -0.16 16.14
C GLU A 489 28.02 0.32 17.02
N TRP A 490 27.04 -0.54 17.31
CA TRP A 490 25.92 -0.21 18.20
C TRP A 490 26.36 0.08 19.64
N SER A 491 27.25 -0.73 20.21
CA SER A 491 27.77 -0.52 21.56
C SER A 491 28.58 0.78 21.66
N TRP A 492 29.34 1.11 20.61
CA TRP A 492 30.03 2.39 20.52
C TRP A 492 29.07 3.58 20.41
N ILE A 493 28.03 3.48 19.58
CA ILE A 493 27.00 4.53 19.44
C ILE A 493 26.24 4.74 20.76
N LEU A 494 25.84 3.66 21.44
CA LEU A 494 25.11 3.72 22.71
C LEU A 494 25.99 4.30 23.82
N LYS A 495 27.27 3.93 23.87
CA LYS A 495 28.26 4.53 24.78
C LYS A 495 28.37 6.05 24.58
N LEU A 496 28.32 6.52 23.33
CA LEU A 496 28.32 7.95 23.02
C LEU A 496 27.04 8.64 23.52
N LEU A 497 25.90 7.96 23.40
CA LEU A 497 24.59 8.42 23.89
C LEU A 497 24.44 8.36 25.42
N GLY A 498 25.40 7.76 26.15
CA GLY A 498 25.45 7.71 27.61
C GLY A 498 25.03 6.36 28.22
N GLU A 499 24.81 5.34 27.42
CA GLU A 499 24.49 3.97 27.85
C GLU A 499 25.72 3.08 27.69
N ASP A 500 26.20 2.45 28.77
CA ASP A 500 27.32 1.49 28.69
C ASP A 500 26.81 0.05 28.66
N GLU A 501 27.13 -0.65 27.57
CA GLU A 501 26.76 -2.05 27.37
C GLU A 501 27.50 -3.03 28.31
N ALA A 502 28.54 -2.56 29.00
CA ALA A 502 29.32 -3.35 29.94
C ALA A 502 28.75 -3.34 31.38
N THR A 503 27.82 -2.43 31.71
CA THR A 503 27.24 -2.29 33.06
C THR A 503 25.82 -2.84 33.14
N GLU A 504 25.45 -3.52 34.23
CA GLU A 504 24.09 -4.07 34.44
C GLU A 504 23.00 -3.01 34.68
N GLU A 505 23.37 -1.75 34.87
CA GLU A 505 22.42 -0.64 35.09
C GLU A 505 21.58 -0.39 33.81
N ASN A 506 20.30 0.00 34.00
CA ASN A 506 19.35 0.38 32.95
C ASN A 506 18.94 -0.71 31.92
N HIS A 507 19.26 -1.99 32.16
CA HIS A 507 18.91 -3.09 31.25
C HIS A 507 18.09 -4.21 31.90
N ARG A 508 17.23 -4.86 31.11
CA ARG A 508 16.36 -5.96 31.52
C ARG A 508 16.70 -7.27 30.81
N ARG A 509 16.63 -8.38 31.55
CA ARG A 509 16.73 -9.74 31.00
C ARG A 509 15.47 -10.18 30.27
N VAL A 510 15.66 -10.91 29.17
CA VAL A 510 14.58 -11.51 28.39
C VAL A 510 13.71 -12.39 29.29
N GLY A 511 12.38 -12.25 29.20
CA GLY A 511 11.44 -13.11 29.93
C GLY A 511 11.10 -12.69 31.36
N GLN A 512 11.89 -11.84 32.01
CA GLN A 512 11.61 -11.39 33.38
C GLN A 512 10.57 -10.25 33.41
N PRO A 513 9.68 -10.17 34.41
CA PRO A 513 8.76 -9.05 34.59
C PRO A 513 9.52 -7.75 34.92
N VAL A 514 8.91 -6.60 34.61
CA VAL A 514 9.48 -5.28 34.91
C VAL A 514 9.53 -5.09 36.44
N PRO A 515 10.66 -4.66 37.03
CA PRO A 515 10.74 -4.37 38.46
C PRO A 515 9.70 -3.33 38.90
N GLU A 516 9.06 -3.49 40.08
CA GLU A 516 7.94 -2.62 40.54
C GLU A 516 8.26 -1.12 40.61
N ASN A 517 9.55 -0.76 40.67
CA ASN A 517 10.07 0.61 40.74
C ASN A 517 10.69 1.12 39.42
N ALA A 518 10.64 0.33 38.35
CA ALA A 518 11.26 0.67 37.07
C ALA A 518 10.24 1.02 35.98
N GLU A 519 10.60 1.94 35.09
CA GLU A 519 9.82 2.34 33.92
C GLU A 519 10.48 1.79 32.64
N VAL A 520 9.69 1.34 31.67
CA VAL A 520 10.22 0.87 30.38
C VAL A 520 10.48 2.06 29.47
N ALA A 521 11.70 2.18 28.93
CA ALA A 521 12.09 3.28 28.04
C ALA A 521 12.72 2.77 26.74
N THR A 522 12.75 3.63 25.71
CA THR A 522 13.66 3.46 24.56
C THR A 522 15.10 3.74 24.99
N PRO A 523 16.13 3.30 24.23
CA PRO A 523 17.52 3.59 24.57
C PRO A 523 17.74 5.10 24.74
N VAL A 524 18.61 5.48 25.69
CA VAL A 524 18.77 6.81 26.32
C VAL A 524 17.86 6.98 27.54
N CYS A 525 18.21 6.30 28.63
CA CYS A 525 17.56 6.43 29.93
C CYS A 525 17.92 7.79 30.55
N LEU A 526 16.93 8.67 30.66
CA LEU A 526 17.08 9.99 31.27
C LEU A 526 17.10 9.92 32.82
N SER A 527 16.74 8.76 33.37
CA SER A 527 16.68 8.51 34.81
C SER A 527 17.12 7.09 35.16
N PRO A 528 17.74 6.88 36.33
CA PRO A 528 18.27 5.57 36.77
C PRO A 528 17.17 4.54 37.11
N HIS A 529 15.90 4.83 36.81
CA HIS A 529 14.76 3.93 37.03
C HIS A 529 14.22 3.41 35.69
N GLN A 530 14.82 3.79 34.57
CA GLN A 530 14.41 3.34 33.24
C GLN A 530 15.18 2.10 32.81
N VAL A 531 14.49 1.12 32.23
CA VAL A 531 15.09 -0.16 31.79
C VAL A 531 14.60 -0.57 30.40
N TRP A 532 15.49 -1.17 29.60
CA TRP A 532 15.16 -1.68 28.26
C TRP A 532 15.90 -2.99 27.92
N SER A 533 15.52 -3.66 26.82
CA SER A 533 16.13 -4.92 26.37
C SER A 533 16.28 -4.98 24.85
N TRP A 534 17.39 -5.57 24.36
CA TRP A 534 17.63 -5.81 22.92
C TRP A 534 16.54 -6.65 22.26
N MET A 535 15.94 -7.56 23.03
CA MET A 535 14.82 -8.41 22.61
C MET A 535 13.46 -7.84 23.01
N GLY A 536 13.40 -6.65 23.63
CA GLY A 536 12.17 -5.94 24.00
C GLY A 536 11.49 -5.24 22.81
N GLN A 537 10.27 -4.74 23.00
CA GLN A 537 9.56 -3.92 21.98
C GLN A 537 10.20 -2.54 21.85
N GLU A 538 10.80 -2.07 22.94
CA GLU A 538 11.53 -0.83 23.13
C GLU A 538 12.94 -0.83 22.51
N SER A 539 13.37 -1.97 21.97
CA SER A 539 14.67 -2.13 21.30
C SER A 539 14.80 -1.18 20.08
N PRO A 540 15.96 -0.57 19.85
CA PRO A 540 16.20 0.26 18.68
C PRO A 540 16.13 -0.56 17.38
N LEU A 541 16.27 -1.89 17.47
CA LEU A 541 16.07 -2.83 16.35
C LEU A 541 14.58 -3.07 16.01
N MET A 542 13.67 -2.65 16.87
CA MET A 542 12.21 -2.79 16.73
C MET A 542 11.54 -1.44 16.49
N SER A 543 12.04 -0.37 17.13
CA SER A 543 11.50 0.99 17.07
C SER A 543 12.18 1.86 15.99
N LEU A 544 12.51 1.29 14.84
CA LEU A 544 13.07 2.05 13.72
C LEU A 544 11.98 2.95 13.13
N GLU A 545 11.95 4.22 13.53
CA GLU A 545 11.17 5.23 12.82
C GLU A 545 11.60 5.24 11.35
N GLU A 546 10.66 4.93 10.45
CA GLU A 546 10.85 4.88 8.99
C GLU A 546 11.83 3.81 8.45
N GLY A 547 12.24 2.85 9.28
CA GLY A 547 12.85 1.59 8.81
C GLY A 547 14.35 1.62 8.45
N SER A 548 15.10 2.66 8.81
CA SER A 548 16.57 2.67 8.64
C SER A 548 17.33 2.95 9.95
N GLU A 549 18.32 2.11 10.27
CA GLU A 549 19.19 2.27 11.45
C GLU A 549 19.98 3.59 11.45
N PRO A 550 20.54 4.06 10.31
CA PRO A 550 21.23 5.35 10.26
C PRO A 550 20.33 6.54 10.62
N LYS A 551 19.05 6.50 10.25
CA LYS A 551 18.09 7.58 10.55
C LYS A 551 17.78 7.64 12.04
N TRP A 552 17.56 6.48 12.66
CA TRP A 552 17.36 6.37 14.10
C TRP A 552 18.59 6.91 14.86
N VAL A 553 19.80 6.49 14.46
CA VAL A 553 21.06 6.92 15.08
C VAL A 553 21.26 8.42 14.94
N LEU A 554 21.04 8.98 13.76
CA LEU A 554 21.18 10.41 13.49
C LEU A 554 20.25 11.23 14.40
N LYS A 555 18.96 10.89 14.44
CA LYS A 555 17.96 11.59 15.26
C LYS A 555 18.34 11.57 16.73
N ARG A 556 18.71 10.41 17.27
CA ARG A 556 19.08 10.27 18.68
C ARG A 556 20.40 10.97 19.04
N LEU A 557 21.39 10.92 18.15
CA LEU A 557 22.63 11.68 18.33
C LEU A 557 22.37 13.18 18.35
N MET A 558 21.48 13.69 17.49
CA MET A 558 21.09 15.10 17.48
C MET A 558 20.37 15.51 18.77
N GLU A 559 19.39 14.72 19.23
CA GLU A 559 18.65 14.98 20.47
C GLU A 559 19.58 15.02 21.70
N VAL A 560 20.49 14.04 21.83
CA VAL A 560 21.44 13.99 22.96
C VAL A 560 22.50 15.10 22.86
N LEU A 561 22.97 15.42 21.65
CA LEU A 561 23.89 16.53 21.43
C LEU A 561 23.27 17.87 21.85
N GLU A 562 22.00 18.11 21.52
CA GLU A 562 21.26 19.31 21.92
C GLU A 562 21.16 19.41 23.46
N LEU A 563 20.81 18.30 24.12
CA LEU A 563 20.74 18.23 25.58
C LEU A 563 22.09 18.48 26.26
N GLU A 564 23.17 17.89 25.74
CA GLU A 564 24.53 18.04 26.28
C GLU A 564 25.07 19.46 26.06
N LEU A 565 24.83 20.07 24.90
CA LEU A 565 25.17 21.48 24.62
C LEU A 565 24.42 22.42 25.56
N LYS A 566 23.13 22.17 25.78
CA LYS A 566 22.30 22.93 26.73
C LYS A 566 22.83 22.80 28.16
N ARG A 567 23.12 21.58 28.62
CA ARG A 567 23.70 21.32 29.96
C ARG A 567 25.01 22.06 30.17
N ARG A 568 25.89 22.09 29.17
CA ARG A 568 27.16 22.82 29.22
C ARG A 568 26.97 24.34 29.23
N GLY A 569 25.97 24.84 28.51
CA GLY A 569 25.55 26.24 28.57
C GLY A 569 25.06 26.61 29.97
N ASP A 570 24.15 25.80 30.54
CA ASP A 570 23.61 26.01 31.89
C ASP A 570 24.70 25.97 32.97
N LEU A 571 25.69 25.08 32.83
CA LEU A 571 26.86 25.01 33.72
C LEU A 571 27.77 26.25 33.62
N HIS A 572 28.02 26.75 32.41
CA HIS A 572 28.80 27.99 32.23
C HIS A 572 28.07 29.20 32.80
N VAL A 573 26.77 29.32 32.54
CA VAL A 573 25.93 30.39 33.10
C VAL A 573 25.91 30.32 34.63
N ALA A 574 25.82 29.12 35.21
CA ALA A 574 25.89 28.93 36.66
C ALA A 574 27.26 29.31 37.24
N GLN A 575 28.37 29.01 36.54
CA GLN A 575 29.71 29.40 36.95
C GLN A 575 29.93 30.92 36.84
N GLU A 576 29.47 31.57 35.78
CA GLU A 576 29.52 33.03 35.63
C GLU A 576 28.67 33.74 36.68
N ALA A 577 27.49 33.19 37.01
CA ALA A 577 26.64 33.69 38.10
C ALA A 577 27.33 33.55 39.48
N ASP A 578 28.06 32.46 39.71
CA ASP A 578 28.80 32.24 40.96
C ASP A 578 30.04 33.15 41.06
N ILE A 579 30.71 33.45 39.94
CA ILE A 579 31.83 34.41 39.86
C ILE A 579 31.34 35.84 40.11
N THR A 580 30.24 36.26 39.48
CA THR A 580 29.66 37.60 39.68
C THR A 580 29.12 37.79 41.10
N SER A 581 28.62 36.73 41.76
CA SER A 581 28.27 36.79 43.18
C SER A 581 29.48 37.02 44.09
N LYS A 582 30.62 36.38 43.79
CA LYS A 582 31.88 36.52 44.54
C LYS A 582 32.59 37.86 44.29
N GLU A 583 32.39 38.48 43.14
CA GLU A 583 32.86 39.85 42.85
C GLU A 583 31.97 40.92 43.47
N SER A 584 30.67 40.64 43.68
CA SER A 584 29.75 41.54 44.40
C SER A 584 29.97 41.57 45.92
N ASP A 585 30.59 40.53 46.50
CA ASP A 585 30.91 40.41 47.93
C ASP A 585 32.33 40.93 48.29
N ARG A 586 33.08 41.45 47.32
CA ARG A 586 34.35 42.17 47.51
C ARG A 586 34.17 43.66 47.26
#